data_AF-Q54D67-F1
#
_entry.id   AF-Q54D67-F1
#
_cell.length_a   1.000
_cell.length_b   1.000
_cell.length_c   1.000
_cell.angle_alpha   90.00
_cell.angle_beta   90.00
_cell.angle_gamma   90.00
#
_symmetry.space_group_name_H-M   'P 1'
#
loop_
_entity.id
_entity.type
_entity.pdbx_description
1 polymer ?
#
loop_
_entity_poly.entity_id
_entity_poly.type
_entity_poly.pdbx_seq_one_letter_code
_entity_poly.pdbx_strand_id
1 'polypeptide(L)'
;MNKILIRNFCTNIKNESTKPLIDNIYKNILKDNFKIVEIKDCKNNRGLFYNPIESPTQTLSVINPKTNKPNLIFKEEPFISYPSIIKSNENICNHCLKEIKKEEEEIKQECEECKVYKYCSIECKEKSSIEYHSVLCKSTGSGFNYLEKHASIEKRRFPLLAGKILARMIMGYHLEKSSKSTWLPLQMLSFAKKPPPLEWKDDYLIFSRSLLKGINNESMKKKFDYDWFVRVMQILYLNTIGIDIDPNQQSTKMSSPESGIGLYLLTSFINHDCDPNAFIHFPDDHTMHLSPLKPINPGDEITISYTDTTKDLVDRRSQLFENYGFNCECKKCLNDLLIKRNK
;
A
#
# COMPACT_ATOMS: atom_id res chain seq x y z
N MET A 1 23.51 -13.31 -25.85
CA MET A 1 23.45 -12.81 -24.46
C MET A 1 22.65 -11.52 -24.45
N ASN A 2 21.35 -11.59 -24.16
CA ASN A 2 20.55 -10.38 -23.97
C ASN A 2 21.02 -9.71 -22.68
N LYS A 3 21.61 -8.51 -22.79
CA LYS A 3 21.96 -7.68 -21.64
C LYS A 3 20.73 -7.54 -20.75
N ILE A 4 20.80 -8.09 -19.54
CA ILE A 4 19.82 -7.85 -18.48
C ILE A 4 19.76 -6.33 -18.33
N LEU A 5 18.61 -5.74 -18.67
CA LEU A 5 18.32 -4.33 -18.41
C LEU A 5 18.39 -4.16 -16.88
N ILE A 6 19.55 -3.69 -16.38
CA ILE A 6 19.73 -3.27 -14.99
C ILE A 6 18.72 -2.12 -14.78
N ARG A 7 17.67 -2.42 -14.03
CA ARG A 7 16.56 -1.48 -13.81
C ARG A 7 16.99 -0.46 -12.77
N ASN A 8 17.33 0.74 -13.22
CA ASN A 8 17.39 1.90 -12.33
C ASN A 8 15.96 2.21 -11.85
N PHE A 9 15.66 1.94 -10.58
CA PHE A 9 14.46 2.52 -9.96
C PHE A 9 14.70 4.03 -9.79
N CYS A 10 13.65 4.79 -10.09
CA CYS A 10 13.71 6.15 -10.64
C CYS A 10 13.97 7.27 -9.62
N THR A 11 14.85 7.07 -8.66
CA THR A 11 15.55 8.21 -8.06
C THR A 11 16.94 8.19 -8.66
N ASN A 12 17.21 9.11 -9.57
CA ASN A 12 18.58 9.43 -9.96
C ASN A 12 19.33 9.92 -8.70
N ILE A 13 19.81 9.00 -7.85
CA ILE A 13 20.71 9.28 -6.71
C ILE A 13 22.12 9.57 -7.26
N LYS A 14 22.22 10.22 -8.41
CA LYS A 14 23.48 10.72 -8.96
C LYS A 14 23.69 12.21 -8.67
N ASN A 15 22.69 12.89 -8.12
CA ASN A 15 22.80 14.31 -7.80
C ASN A 15 22.84 14.49 -6.28
N GLU A 16 24.01 14.78 -5.72
CA GLU A 16 24.20 15.01 -4.28
C GLU A 16 23.26 16.12 -3.75
N SER A 17 22.85 17.07 -4.59
CA SER A 17 21.92 18.15 -4.23
C SER A 17 20.52 17.68 -3.82
N THR A 18 20.06 16.49 -4.25
CA THR A 18 18.72 15.98 -3.90
C THR A 18 18.71 15.09 -2.66
N LYS A 19 19.89 14.66 -2.18
CA LYS A 19 20.02 13.74 -1.05
C LYS A 19 19.32 14.24 0.22
N PRO A 20 19.46 15.51 0.67
CA PRO A 20 18.77 15.99 1.86
C PRO A 20 17.24 15.93 1.77
N LEU A 21 16.69 16.16 0.57
CA LEU A 21 15.24 16.06 0.33
C LEU A 21 14.77 14.60 0.43
N ILE A 22 15.52 13.67 -0.17
CA ILE A 22 15.21 12.23 -0.11
C ILE A 22 15.28 11.73 1.33
N ASP A 23 16.34 12.09 2.07
CA ASP A 23 16.50 11.71 3.48
C ASP A 23 15.34 12.22 4.34
N ASN A 24 14.85 13.44 4.07
CA ASN A 24 13.68 13.99 4.76
C ASN A 24 12.39 13.21 4.44
N ILE A 25 12.20 12.79 3.19
CA ILE A 25 11.03 11.98 2.82
C ILE A 25 11.12 10.60 3.48
N TYR A 26 12.30 9.96 3.53
CA TYR A 26 12.47 8.69 4.24
C TYR A 26 12.23 8.81 5.73
N LYS A 27 12.68 9.88 6.38
CA LYS A 27 12.34 10.14 7.79
C LYS A 27 10.82 10.21 8.00
N ASN A 28 10.10 10.88 7.10
CA ASN A 28 8.64 10.97 7.16
C ASN A 28 7.93 9.62 6.92
N ILE A 29 8.50 8.76 6.05
CA ILE A 29 7.97 7.41 5.79
C ILE A 29 8.26 6.48 6.97
N LEU A 30 9.48 6.50 7.52
CA LEU A 30 9.91 5.67 8.62
C LEU A 30 9.20 6.05 9.93
N LYS A 31 8.91 7.33 10.16
CA LYS A 31 8.39 7.85 11.45
C LYS A 31 9.23 7.29 12.59
N ASP A 32 8.63 6.65 13.61
CA ASP A 32 9.35 6.02 14.73
C ASP A 32 10.01 4.68 14.38
N ASN A 33 9.66 4.06 13.25
CA ASN A 33 10.23 2.77 12.84
C ASN A 33 11.71 2.86 12.45
N PHE A 34 12.27 4.08 12.28
CA PHE A 34 13.71 4.29 12.05
C PHE A 34 14.61 3.68 13.14
N LYS A 35 14.06 3.41 14.33
CA LYS A 35 14.77 2.74 15.43
C LYS A 35 14.93 1.25 15.22
N ILE A 36 14.17 0.65 14.30
CA ILE A 36 14.05 -0.80 14.10
C ILE A 36 14.48 -1.19 12.68
N VAL A 37 14.18 -0.35 11.70
CA VAL A 37 14.41 -0.62 10.28
C VAL A 37 15.01 0.57 9.56
N GLU A 38 15.68 0.30 8.46
CA GLU A 38 16.24 1.31 7.57
C GLU A 38 15.97 0.98 6.10
N ILE A 39 15.85 2.01 5.28
CA ILE A 39 15.71 1.88 3.81
C ILE A 39 17.11 2.01 3.21
N LYS A 40 17.53 1.03 2.41
CA LYS A 40 18.82 1.03 1.70
C LYS A 40 18.63 0.82 0.20
N ASP A 41 19.58 1.31 -0.58
CA ASP A 41 19.72 0.94 -1.99
C ASP A 41 20.30 -0.48 -2.11
N CYS A 42 19.70 -1.29 -2.98
CA CYS A 42 20.08 -2.64 -3.38
C CYS A 42 20.46 -2.66 -4.87
N LYS A 43 21.07 -3.76 -5.36
CA LYS A 43 21.55 -3.88 -6.76
C LYS A 43 20.54 -3.45 -7.83
N ASN A 44 19.26 -3.74 -7.62
CA ASN A 44 18.21 -3.50 -8.60
C ASN A 44 17.08 -2.60 -8.11
N ASN A 45 17.02 -2.17 -6.84
CA ASN A 45 15.94 -1.32 -6.29
C ASN A 45 16.37 -0.84 -4.89
N ARG A 46 15.47 -0.28 -4.08
CA ARG A 46 15.62 -0.14 -2.64
C ARG A 46 15.04 -1.35 -1.91
N GLY A 47 15.48 -1.57 -0.67
CA GLY A 47 14.99 -2.60 0.23
C GLY A 47 14.84 -2.07 1.64
N LEU A 48 14.07 -2.79 2.45
CA LEU A 48 13.91 -2.55 3.88
C LEU A 48 14.78 -3.54 4.65
N PHE A 49 15.59 -3.04 5.58
CA PHE A 49 16.53 -3.85 6.33
C PHE A 49 16.26 -3.74 7.83
N TYR A 50 16.45 -4.83 8.54
CA TYR A 50 16.36 -4.84 9.99
C TYR A 50 17.63 -4.21 10.57
N ASN A 51 17.48 -3.12 11.32
CA ASN A 51 18.59 -2.40 11.94
C ASN A 51 18.14 -1.79 13.29
N PRO A 52 18.03 -2.61 14.36
CA PRO A 52 17.59 -2.16 15.67
C PRO A 52 18.65 -1.31 16.38
N ILE A 53 18.42 0.00 16.51
CA ILE A 53 19.38 0.95 17.12
C ILE A 53 19.62 0.63 18.61
N GLU A 54 18.58 0.23 19.33
CA GLU A 54 18.65 -0.06 20.77
C GLU A 54 19.24 -1.44 21.08
N SER A 55 19.34 -2.33 20.08
CA SER A 55 19.88 -3.69 20.23
C SER A 55 20.60 -4.17 18.96
N PRO A 56 21.69 -3.50 18.54
CA PRO A 56 22.29 -3.64 17.21
C PRO A 56 22.94 -5.00 16.92
N THR A 57 23.06 -5.87 17.92
CA THR A 57 23.58 -7.25 17.78
C THR A 57 22.52 -8.31 18.03
N GLN A 58 21.29 -7.92 18.38
CA GLN A 58 20.25 -8.86 18.78
C GLN A 58 19.47 -9.35 17.56
N THR A 59 19.51 -10.67 17.34
CA THR A 59 18.61 -11.34 16.39
C THR A 59 17.18 -11.28 16.89
N LEU A 60 16.25 -10.88 16.04
CA LEU A 60 14.82 -10.95 16.31
C LEU A 60 14.34 -12.40 16.19
N SER A 61 13.88 -13.00 17.29
CA SER A 61 13.29 -14.34 17.29
C SER A 61 11.90 -14.35 16.64
N VAL A 62 11.45 -15.50 16.15
CA VAL A 62 10.11 -15.65 15.54
C VAL A 62 9.01 -15.43 16.57
N ILE A 63 9.14 -16.07 17.73
CA ILE A 63 8.16 -16.02 18.82
C ILE A 63 8.70 -15.13 19.94
N ASN A 64 7.81 -14.34 20.52
CA ASN A 64 8.08 -13.63 21.76
C ASN A 64 7.96 -14.61 22.94
N PRO A 65 9.03 -14.86 23.72
CA PRO A 65 8.99 -15.85 24.78
C PRO A 65 8.05 -15.50 25.94
N LYS A 66 7.66 -14.22 26.09
CA LYS A 66 6.75 -13.78 27.17
C LYS A 66 5.29 -13.97 26.81
N THR A 67 4.92 -13.74 25.55
CA THR A 67 3.51 -13.80 25.11
C THR A 67 3.19 -15.07 24.34
N ASN A 68 4.19 -15.85 23.93
CA ASN A 68 4.08 -17.00 23.04
C ASN A 68 3.36 -16.68 21.70
N LYS A 69 3.38 -15.40 21.29
CA LYS A 69 2.87 -14.93 20.01
C LYS A 69 4.03 -14.58 19.07
N PRO A 70 3.82 -14.52 17.74
CA PRO A 70 4.81 -13.98 16.83
C PRO A 70 5.34 -12.62 17.33
N ASN A 71 6.65 -12.43 17.27
CA ASN A 71 7.23 -11.12 17.47
C ASN A 71 6.70 -10.15 16.41
N LEU A 72 6.92 -8.86 16.65
CA LEU A 72 6.48 -7.79 15.77
C LEU A 72 7.71 -7.00 15.36
N ILE A 73 7.89 -6.80 14.06
CA ILE A 73 8.92 -5.91 13.52
C ILE A 73 8.41 -4.47 13.66
N PHE A 74 7.26 -4.17 13.04
CA PHE A 74 6.57 -2.89 13.20
C PHE A 74 5.09 -2.99 12.82
N LYS A 75 4.34 -1.92 13.14
CA LYS A 75 2.98 -1.68 12.66
C LYS A 75 2.95 -0.48 11.73
N GLU A 76 2.04 -0.50 10.76
CA GLU A 76 1.81 0.64 9.86
C GLU A 76 0.33 0.80 9.55
N GLU A 77 -0.25 1.97 9.85
CA GLU A 77 -1.54 2.38 9.31
C GLU A 77 -1.39 2.68 7.79
N PRO A 78 -2.37 2.33 6.94
CA PRO A 78 -2.28 2.60 5.52
C PRO A 78 -2.29 4.09 5.23
N PHE A 79 -1.52 4.51 4.24
CA PHE A 79 -1.63 5.86 3.67
C PHE A 79 -3.03 6.14 3.13
N ILE A 80 -3.59 5.14 2.44
CA ILE A 80 -4.97 5.10 1.99
C ILE A 80 -5.41 3.63 1.97
N SER A 81 -6.67 3.38 2.29
CA SER A 81 -7.29 2.07 2.14
C SER A 81 -8.71 2.18 1.59
N TYR A 82 -9.23 1.08 1.07
CA TYR A 82 -10.62 0.98 0.65
C TYR A 82 -11.13 -0.45 0.94
N PRO A 83 -12.39 -0.61 1.37
CA PRO A 83 -12.95 -1.93 1.64
C PRO A 83 -13.06 -2.81 0.39
N SER A 84 -13.46 -4.06 0.60
CA SER A 84 -13.87 -4.93 -0.50
C SER A 84 -14.99 -4.29 -1.31
N ILE A 85 -14.91 -4.39 -2.64
CA ILE A 85 -16.01 -4.00 -3.54
C ILE A 85 -16.98 -5.15 -3.83
N ILE A 86 -16.63 -6.38 -3.41
CA ILE A 86 -17.43 -7.60 -3.63
C ILE A 86 -18.16 -8.02 -2.37
N LYS A 87 -17.49 -8.06 -1.22
CA LYS A 87 -18.15 -8.38 0.05
C LYS A 87 -18.99 -7.19 0.49
N SER A 88 -20.31 -7.32 0.46
CA SER A 88 -21.22 -6.34 1.06
C SER A 88 -21.11 -6.43 2.58
N ASN A 89 -20.20 -5.67 3.17
CA ASN A 89 -20.12 -5.55 4.61
C ASN A 89 -20.72 -4.20 5.02
N GLU A 90 -22.04 -4.16 5.22
CA GLU A 90 -22.74 -2.93 5.63
C GLU A 90 -22.32 -2.41 7.01
N ASN A 91 -21.62 -3.24 7.79
CA ASN A 91 -21.16 -2.96 9.15
C ASN A 91 -19.63 -2.96 9.25
N ILE A 92 -18.94 -2.28 8.33
CA ILE A 92 -17.51 -1.98 8.49
C ILE A 92 -17.28 -0.50 8.66
N CYS A 93 -16.23 -0.15 9.38
CA CYS A 93 -15.76 1.22 9.46
C CYS A 93 -15.19 1.68 8.10
N ASN A 94 -15.72 2.78 7.54
CA ASN A 94 -15.23 3.38 6.29
C ASN A 94 -13.82 4.00 6.41
N HIS A 95 -13.24 4.04 7.60
CA HIS A 95 -11.85 4.44 7.84
C HIS A 95 -10.94 3.23 8.06
N CYS A 96 -11.08 2.56 9.21
CA CYS A 96 -10.17 1.49 9.61
C CYS A 96 -10.51 0.11 9.05
N LEU A 97 -11.63 -0.06 8.34
CA LEU A 97 -12.10 -1.33 7.80
C LEU A 97 -12.45 -2.41 8.85
N LYS A 98 -12.31 -2.12 10.14
CA LYS A 98 -12.77 -2.98 11.24
C LYS A 98 -14.27 -3.28 11.08
N GLU A 99 -14.65 -4.53 11.29
CA GLU A 99 -16.05 -4.91 11.44
C GLU A 99 -16.62 -4.31 12.73
N ILE A 100 -17.73 -3.58 12.59
CA ILE A 100 -18.47 -2.98 13.69
C ILE A 100 -19.42 -4.06 14.21
N LYS A 101 -19.06 -4.64 15.36
CA LYS A 101 -19.86 -5.68 16.00
C LYS A 101 -21.18 -5.11 16.51
N LYS A 102 -22.18 -5.98 16.71
CA LYS A 102 -23.48 -5.58 17.28
C LYS A 102 -23.36 -4.84 18.60
N GLU A 103 -22.43 -5.28 19.46
CA GLU A 103 -22.11 -4.66 20.76
C GLU A 103 -21.54 -3.24 20.61
N GLU A 104 -20.98 -2.90 19.45
CA GLU A 104 -20.40 -1.59 19.15
C GLU A 104 -21.40 -0.69 18.40
N GLU A 105 -22.64 -1.14 18.13
CA GLU A 105 -23.63 -0.34 17.40
C GLU A 105 -24.04 0.93 18.14
N GLU A 106 -24.02 0.92 19.48
CA GLU A 106 -24.35 2.08 20.31
C GLU A 106 -23.30 3.20 20.23
N ILE A 107 -22.02 2.82 20.03
CA ILE A 107 -20.90 3.77 19.91
C ILE A 107 -20.56 4.09 18.45
N LYS A 108 -21.17 3.39 17.49
CA LYS A 108 -20.99 3.61 16.05
C LYS A 108 -21.33 5.05 15.70
N GLN A 109 -20.45 5.66 14.90
CA GLN A 109 -20.66 6.98 14.34
C GLN A 109 -21.05 6.89 12.87
N GLU A 110 -21.74 7.90 12.36
CA GLU A 110 -22.04 8.05 10.94
C GLU A 110 -21.81 9.49 10.51
N CYS A 111 -21.64 9.72 9.21
CA CYS A 111 -21.69 11.06 8.66
C CYS A 111 -23.12 11.58 8.70
N GLU A 112 -23.36 12.67 9.42
CA GLU A 112 -24.69 13.30 9.56
C GLU A 112 -25.25 13.76 8.22
N GLU A 113 -24.38 14.15 7.30
CA GLU A 113 -24.76 14.73 6.01
C GLU A 113 -25.12 13.67 4.98
N CYS A 114 -24.32 12.61 4.84
CA CYS A 114 -24.54 11.61 3.80
C CYS A 114 -25.29 10.38 4.29
N LYS A 115 -25.22 10.05 5.59
CA LYS A 115 -25.81 8.84 6.19
C LYS A 115 -25.38 7.50 5.58
N VAL A 116 -24.39 7.51 4.68
CA VAL A 116 -23.84 6.31 4.03
C VAL A 116 -22.60 5.81 4.75
N TYR A 117 -21.69 6.72 5.12
CA TYR A 117 -20.41 6.34 5.73
C TYR A 117 -20.59 6.14 7.23
N LYS A 118 -20.10 4.99 7.72
CA LYS A 118 -20.15 4.54 9.11
C LYS A 118 -18.73 4.41 9.67
N TYR A 119 -18.55 4.65 10.96
CA TYR A 119 -17.27 4.61 11.63
C TYR A 119 -17.41 3.92 13.00
N CYS A 120 -16.40 3.14 13.39
CA CYS A 120 -16.43 2.43 14.68
C CYS A 120 -16.22 3.34 15.89
N SER A 121 -15.75 4.58 15.68
CA SER A 121 -15.49 5.55 16.75
C SER A 121 -15.48 6.99 16.21
N ILE A 122 -15.49 7.96 17.13
CA ILE A 122 -15.39 9.39 16.78
C ILE A 122 -14.04 9.72 16.14
N GLU A 123 -12.95 9.10 16.62
CA GLU A 123 -11.60 9.30 16.10
C GLU A 123 -11.50 8.83 14.64
N CYS A 124 -12.11 7.69 14.30
CA CYS A 124 -12.16 7.22 12.91
C CYS A 124 -12.95 8.16 12.01
N LYS A 125 -14.05 8.73 12.52
CA LYS A 125 -14.87 9.70 11.80
C LYS A 125 -14.10 11.00 11.55
N GLU A 126 -13.43 11.53 12.57
CA GLU A 126 -12.63 12.76 12.48
C GLU A 126 -11.42 12.58 11.55
N LYS A 127 -10.64 11.51 11.71
CA LYS A 127 -9.53 11.17 10.80
C LYS A 127 -10.03 11.07 9.36
N SER A 128 -11.11 10.33 9.11
CA SER A 128 -11.72 10.22 7.79
C SER A 128 -12.12 11.58 7.21
N SER A 129 -12.77 12.42 8.01
CA SER A 129 -13.20 13.77 7.64
C SER A 129 -12.02 14.63 7.16
N ILE A 130 -10.97 14.73 7.99
CA ILE A 130 -9.77 15.53 7.73
C ILE A 130 -8.97 15.00 6.54
N GLU A 131 -8.88 13.68 6.37
CA GLU A 131 -8.02 13.11 5.34
C GLU A 131 -8.67 13.05 3.97
N TYR A 132 -9.97 12.74 3.86
CA TYR A 132 -10.57 12.54 2.54
C TYR A 132 -12.09 12.72 2.48
N HIS A 133 -12.83 12.39 3.52
CA HIS A 133 -14.29 12.31 3.44
C HIS A 133 -14.94 13.66 3.18
N SER A 134 -14.45 14.78 3.71
CA SER A 134 -15.00 16.11 3.40
C SER A 134 -14.98 16.44 1.90
N VAL A 135 -14.04 15.87 1.15
CA VAL A 135 -13.93 16.05 -0.32
C VAL A 135 -14.75 14.98 -1.08
N LEU A 136 -14.85 13.77 -0.53
CA LEU A 136 -15.51 12.63 -1.19
C LEU A 136 -16.99 12.49 -0.85
N CYS A 137 -17.46 13.19 0.18
CA CYS A 137 -18.84 13.09 0.65
C CYS A 137 -19.82 13.57 -0.41
N LYS A 138 -20.83 12.77 -0.72
CA LYS A 138 -21.89 13.12 -1.68
C LYS A 138 -22.58 14.44 -1.34
N SER A 139 -22.76 14.73 -0.05
CA SER A 139 -23.43 15.93 0.43
C SER A 139 -22.63 17.22 0.17
N THR A 140 -21.33 17.12 -0.13
CA THR A 140 -20.51 18.28 -0.56
C THR A 140 -20.54 18.48 -2.08
N GLY A 141 -21.44 17.79 -2.80
CA GLY A 141 -21.54 17.82 -4.26
C GLY A 141 -20.53 16.92 -4.97
N SER A 142 -19.75 16.14 -4.21
CA SER A 142 -18.79 15.17 -4.76
C SER A 142 -19.52 14.05 -5.51
N GLY A 143 -19.02 13.70 -6.69
CA GLY A 143 -19.52 12.57 -7.47
C GLY A 143 -18.86 11.23 -7.13
N PHE A 144 -18.15 11.11 -6.00
CA PHE A 144 -17.37 9.90 -5.68
C PHE A 144 -18.19 8.61 -5.71
N ASN A 145 -19.48 8.66 -5.34
CA ASN A 145 -20.40 7.52 -5.41
C ASN A 145 -20.60 6.98 -6.85
N TYR A 146 -20.46 7.81 -7.88
CA TYR A 146 -20.48 7.35 -9.27
C TYR A 146 -19.22 6.57 -9.62
N LEU A 147 -18.07 6.98 -9.07
CA LEU A 147 -16.82 6.25 -9.19
C LEU A 147 -16.87 4.92 -8.42
N GLU A 148 -17.46 4.90 -7.23
CA GLU A 148 -17.71 3.67 -6.45
C GLU A 148 -18.57 2.67 -7.25
N LYS A 149 -19.66 3.15 -7.86
CA LYS A 149 -20.53 2.32 -8.72
C LYS A 149 -19.77 1.77 -9.94
N HIS A 150 -19.04 2.62 -10.65
CA HIS A 150 -18.22 2.22 -11.81
C HIS A 150 -17.19 1.18 -11.42
N ALA A 151 -16.42 1.43 -10.36
CA ALA A 151 -15.41 0.52 -9.84
C ALA A 151 -15.97 -0.85 -9.44
N SER A 152 -17.18 -0.89 -8.88
CA SER A 152 -17.89 -2.12 -8.53
C SER A 152 -18.29 -2.94 -9.76
N ILE A 153 -18.89 -2.30 -10.78
CA ILE A 153 -19.27 -2.94 -12.05
C ILE A 153 -18.04 -3.51 -12.77
N GLU A 154 -17.00 -2.69 -12.87
CA GLU A 154 -15.79 -2.99 -13.61
C GLU A 154 -14.78 -3.85 -12.83
N LYS A 155 -15.05 -4.08 -11.55
CA LYS A 155 -14.17 -4.80 -10.61
C LYS A 155 -12.76 -4.19 -10.52
N ARG A 156 -12.63 -2.87 -10.67
CA ARG A 156 -11.35 -2.14 -10.64
C ARG A 156 -11.31 -1.19 -9.45
N ARG A 157 -10.47 -1.49 -8.46
CA ARG A 157 -10.43 -0.78 -7.17
C ARG A 157 -9.48 0.42 -7.13
N PHE A 158 -8.43 0.44 -7.96
CA PHE A 158 -7.41 1.50 -7.93
C PHE A 158 -7.94 2.92 -8.23
N PRO A 159 -8.96 3.15 -9.08
CA PRO A 159 -9.54 4.47 -9.24
C PRO A 159 -10.10 5.05 -7.93
N LEU A 160 -10.63 4.21 -7.03
CA LEU A 160 -11.14 4.63 -5.71
C LEU A 160 -10.01 5.10 -4.81
N LEU A 161 -8.88 4.39 -4.83
CA LEU A 161 -7.67 4.78 -4.12
C LEU A 161 -7.09 6.09 -4.68
N ALA A 162 -7.08 6.26 -6.01
CA ALA A 162 -6.70 7.52 -6.65
C ALA A 162 -7.63 8.67 -6.20
N GLY A 163 -8.93 8.41 -6.04
CA GLY A 163 -9.89 9.37 -5.48
C GLY A 163 -9.56 9.79 -4.05
N LYS A 164 -9.23 8.84 -3.18
CA LYS A 164 -8.77 9.13 -1.81
C LYS A 164 -7.45 9.89 -1.80
N ILE A 165 -6.50 9.58 -2.69
CA ILE A 165 -5.25 10.34 -2.83
C ILE A 165 -5.52 11.78 -3.26
N LEU A 166 -6.38 12.00 -4.27
CA LEU A 166 -6.80 13.33 -4.70
C LEU A 166 -7.40 14.11 -3.52
N ALA A 167 -8.31 13.49 -2.77
CA ALA A 167 -8.94 14.09 -1.60
C ALA A 167 -7.90 14.51 -0.55
N ARG A 168 -6.94 13.64 -0.20
CA ARG A 168 -5.83 13.98 0.70
C ARG A 168 -4.98 15.14 0.16
N MET A 169 -4.75 15.21 -1.15
CA MET A 169 -4.00 16.31 -1.75
C MET A 169 -4.76 17.64 -1.65
N ILE A 170 -6.08 17.63 -1.89
CA ILE A 170 -6.94 18.82 -1.76
C ILE A 170 -7.00 19.28 -0.30
N MET A 171 -7.17 18.35 0.64
CA MET A 171 -7.15 18.67 2.08
C MET A 171 -5.80 19.26 2.50
N GLY A 172 -4.67 18.71 2.04
CA GLY A 172 -3.35 19.29 2.25
C GLY A 172 -3.21 20.71 1.69
N TYR A 173 -3.71 20.98 0.48
CA TYR A 173 -3.75 22.36 -0.05
C TYR A 173 -4.61 23.30 0.80
N HIS A 174 -5.71 22.81 1.36
CA HIS A 174 -6.60 23.60 2.20
C HIS A 174 -5.96 23.94 3.56
N LEU A 175 -5.45 22.91 4.25
CA LEU A 175 -4.95 22.95 5.63
C LEU A 175 -3.48 23.41 5.72
N GLU A 176 -2.61 22.89 4.86
CA GLU A 176 -1.14 23.11 4.92
C GLU A 176 -0.64 24.04 3.80
N LYS A 177 -1.53 24.55 2.95
CA LYS A 177 -1.19 25.29 1.70
C LYS A 177 -0.22 24.52 0.79
N SER A 178 -0.18 23.19 0.93
CA SER A 178 0.72 22.32 0.19
C SER A 178 0.18 20.91 0.11
N SER A 179 0.38 20.23 -1.02
CA SER A 179 0.14 18.78 -1.12
C SER A 179 1.42 17.97 -0.89
N LYS A 180 2.50 18.57 -0.36
CA LYS A 180 3.82 17.92 -0.26
C LYS A 180 3.81 16.70 0.66
N SER A 181 3.13 16.79 1.80
CA SER A 181 2.95 15.69 2.76
C SER A 181 2.30 14.46 2.12
N THR A 182 1.35 14.67 1.20
CA THR A 182 0.67 13.60 0.46
C THR A 182 1.47 13.15 -0.78
N TRP A 183 1.97 14.08 -1.60
CA TRP A 183 2.53 13.77 -2.92
C TRP A 183 3.97 13.28 -2.90
N LEU A 184 4.83 13.88 -2.07
CA LEU A 184 6.26 13.55 -2.08
C LEU A 184 6.55 12.09 -1.67
N PRO A 185 5.91 11.52 -0.63
CA PRO A 185 6.12 10.11 -0.30
C PRO A 185 5.72 9.17 -1.44
N LEU A 186 4.63 9.47 -2.17
CA LEU A 186 4.21 8.68 -3.33
C LEU A 186 5.27 8.68 -4.44
N GLN A 187 5.99 9.79 -4.63
CA GLN A 187 7.08 9.84 -5.62
C GLN A 187 8.27 8.95 -5.24
N MET A 188 8.39 8.55 -3.97
CA MET A 188 9.43 7.64 -3.53
C MET A 188 9.08 6.17 -3.76
N LEU A 189 7.86 5.84 -4.15
CA LEU A 189 7.47 4.44 -4.35
C LEU A 189 7.84 3.93 -5.75
N SER A 190 7.93 2.61 -5.89
CA SER A 190 8.09 1.98 -7.21
C SER A 190 6.84 2.24 -8.05
N PHE A 191 6.97 2.27 -9.38
CA PHE A 191 5.81 2.40 -10.26
C PHE A 191 5.97 1.53 -11.51
N ALA A 192 4.85 1.04 -12.03
CA ALA A 192 4.83 0.23 -13.23
C ALA A 192 5.30 1.05 -14.44
N LYS A 193 6.40 0.64 -15.08
CA LYS A 193 6.92 1.29 -16.30
C LYS A 193 6.24 0.80 -17.59
N LYS A 194 5.11 0.11 -17.47
CA LYS A 194 4.33 -0.38 -18.62
C LYS A 194 3.40 0.74 -19.12
N PRO A 195 3.09 0.80 -20.42
CA PRO A 195 2.04 1.66 -20.93
C PRO A 195 0.71 1.43 -20.17
N PRO A 196 -0.08 2.48 -19.91
CA PRO A 196 -1.37 2.32 -19.26
C PRO A 196 -2.31 1.49 -20.16
N PRO A 197 -3.06 0.54 -19.60
CA PRO A 197 -4.16 -0.12 -20.29
C PRO A 197 -5.21 0.89 -20.78
N LEU A 198 -5.96 0.54 -21.83
CA LEU A 198 -6.98 1.43 -22.42
C LEU A 198 -8.10 1.75 -21.40
N GLU A 199 -8.44 0.79 -20.55
CA GLU A 199 -9.46 0.87 -19.51
C GLU A 199 -9.18 2.00 -18.51
N TRP A 200 -7.91 2.36 -18.29
CA TRP A 200 -7.56 3.46 -17.40
C TRP A 200 -8.00 4.82 -17.93
N LYS A 201 -8.16 4.95 -19.25
CA LYS A 201 -8.71 6.16 -19.86
C LYS A 201 -10.19 6.30 -19.53
N ASP A 202 -10.95 5.22 -19.59
CA ASP A 202 -12.36 5.21 -19.22
C ASP A 202 -12.52 5.47 -17.71
N ASP A 203 -11.69 4.84 -16.89
CA ASP A 203 -11.64 5.09 -15.45
C ASP A 203 -11.33 6.58 -15.15
N TYR A 204 -10.40 7.19 -15.87
CA TYR A 204 -10.08 8.61 -15.74
C TYR A 204 -11.25 9.53 -16.16
N LEU A 205 -12.00 9.18 -17.20
CA LEU A 205 -13.16 9.98 -17.62
C LEU A 205 -14.24 10.00 -16.53
N ILE A 206 -14.50 8.86 -15.88
CA ILE A 206 -15.44 8.79 -14.75
C ILE A 206 -14.87 9.52 -13.54
N PHE A 207 -13.60 9.29 -13.20
CA PHE A 207 -12.88 9.96 -12.11
C PHE A 207 -12.94 11.50 -12.24
N SER A 208 -12.55 12.03 -13.39
CA SER A 208 -12.46 13.47 -13.63
C SER A 208 -13.82 14.14 -13.60
N ARG A 209 -14.85 13.54 -14.21
CA ARG A 209 -16.24 14.04 -14.15
C ARG A 209 -16.79 14.03 -12.73
N SER A 210 -16.42 13.03 -11.94
CA SER A 210 -16.94 12.82 -10.59
C SER A 210 -16.28 13.73 -9.56
N LEU A 211 -14.96 13.93 -9.64
CA LEU A 211 -14.18 14.55 -8.57
C LEU A 211 -13.58 15.90 -8.94
N LEU A 212 -13.27 16.15 -10.22
CA LEU A 212 -12.61 17.39 -10.64
C LEU A 212 -13.60 18.49 -11.05
N LYS A 213 -14.88 18.15 -11.28
CA LYS A 213 -15.91 19.12 -11.66
C LYS A 213 -16.17 20.17 -10.57
N GLY A 214 -16.06 19.79 -9.29
CA GLY A 214 -16.24 20.70 -8.16
C GLY A 214 -15.03 21.58 -7.84
N ILE A 215 -13.90 21.39 -8.53
CA ILE A 215 -12.69 22.21 -8.32
C ILE A 215 -12.78 23.47 -9.17
N ASN A 216 -13.13 24.59 -8.52
CA ASN A 216 -13.28 25.90 -9.18
C ASN A 216 -11.94 26.49 -9.68
N ASN A 217 -10.82 26.10 -9.06
CA ASN A 217 -9.50 26.59 -9.46
C ASN A 217 -8.99 25.79 -10.67
N GLU A 218 -9.09 26.38 -11.86
CA GLU A 218 -8.70 25.73 -13.12
C GLU A 218 -7.21 25.35 -13.17
N SER A 219 -6.32 26.13 -12.55
CA SER A 219 -4.89 25.79 -12.45
C SER A 219 -4.68 24.53 -11.60
N MET A 220 -5.39 24.41 -10.47
CA MET A 220 -5.36 23.23 -9.63
C MET A 220 -5.96 22.02 -10.35
N LYS A 221 -7.09 22.20 -11.02
CA LYS A 221 -7.76 21.15 -11.79
C LYS A 221 -6.86 20.54 -12.87
N LYS A 222 -6.11 21.38 -13.59
CA LYS A 222 -5.13 20.94 -14.61
C LYS A 222 -3.96 20.12 -14.06
N LYS A 223 -3.67 20.18 -12.75
CA LYS A 223 -2.64 19.34 -12.13
C LYS A 223 -3.05 17.87 -11.98
N PHE A 224 -4.34 17.58 -12.06
CA PHE A 224 -4.91 16.24 -11.90
C PHE A 224 -5.40 15.71 -13.24
N ASP A 225 -4.56 15.84 -14.26
CA ASP A 225 -4.83 15.37 -15.61
C ASP A 225 -4.68 13.84 -15.74
N TYR A 226 -4.80 13.35 -16.98
CA TYR A 226 -4.68 11.92 -17.26
C TYR A 226 -3.27 11.38 -16.93
N ASP A 227 -2.22 12.16 -17.15
CA ASP A 227 -0.84 11.74 -16.86
C ASP A 227 -0.60 11.62 -15.34
N TRP A 228 -1.14 12.55 -14.55
CA TRP A 228 -1.15 12.42 -13.10
C TRP A 228 -1.90 11.16 -12.67
N PHE A 229 -3.07 10.90 -13.24
CA PHE A 229 -3.88 9.72 -12.92
C PHE A 229 -3.12 8.43 -13.25
N VAL A 230 -2.53 8.34 -14.45
CA VAL A 230 -1.70 7.20 -14.87
C VAL A 230 -0.53 6.99 -13.91
N ARG A 231 0.18 8.06 -13.51
CA ARG A 231 1.28 7.94 -12.54
C ARG A 231 0.80 7.38 -11.20
N VAL A 232 -0.33 7.86 -10.68
CA VAL A 232 -0.93 7.33 -9.45
C VAL A 232 -1.31 5.86 -9.61
N MET A 233 -1.96 5.50 -10.71
CA MET A 233 -2.36 4.12 -10.99
C MET A 233 -1.15 3.18 -11.11
N GLN A 234 -0.06 3.61 -11.74
CA GLN A 234 1.19 2.84 -11.83
C GLN A 234 1.85 2.62 -10.46
N ILE A 235 1.76 3.59 -9.54
CA ILE A 235 2.21 3.45 -8.15
C ILE A 235 1.31 2.45 -7.43
N LEU A 236 -0.01 2.65 -7.48
CA LEU A 236 -0.97 1.77 -6.80
C LEU A 236 -0.80 0.32 -7.27
N TYR A 237 -0.70 0.08 -8.57
CA TYR A 237 -0.57 -1.24 -9.17
C TYR A 237 0.57 -2.08 -8.61
N LEU A 238 1.70 -1.47 -8.22
CA LEU A 238 2.86 -2.20 -7.69
C LEU A 238 2.94 -2.25 -6.16
N ASN A 239 2.26 -1.35 -5.44
CA ASN A 239 2.51 -1.14 -4.02
C ASN A 239 1.26 -1.38 -3.13
N THR A 240 0.09 -1.64 -3.72
CA THR A 240 -1.10 -1.97 -2.92
C THR A 240 -1.05 -3.39 -2.39
N ILE A 241 -1.44 -3.54 -1.13
CA ILE A 241 -1.53 -4.82 -0.41
C ILE A 241 -2.99 -5.16 -0.14
N GLY A 242 -3.33 -6.45 -0.21
CA GLY A 242 -4.64 -6.95 0.19
C GLY A 242 -4.79 -6.90 1.71
N ILE A 243 -5.93 -6.41 2.17
CA ILE A 243 -6.28 -6.31 3.59
C ILE A 243 -7.34 -7.37 3.87
N ASP A 244 -6.91 -8.45 4.50
CA ASP A 244 -7.76 -9.52 5.02
C ASP A 244 -7.62 -9.54 6.53
N ILE A 245 -8.63 -9.01 7.22
CA ILE A 245 -8.66 -8.97 8.68
C ILE A 245 -8.87 -10.40 9.21
N ASP A 246 -7.85 -10.95 9.84
CA ASP A 246 -7.81 -12.32 10.33
C ASP A 246 -6.76 -12.42 11.46
N PRO A 247 -7.18 -12.50 12.74
CA PRO A 247 -6.27 -12.58 13.88
C PRO A 247 -5.44 -13.86 13.90
N ASN A 248 -5.78 -14.86 13.10
CA ASN A 248 -5.09 -16.15 13.01
C ASN A 248 -4.23 -16.27 11.75
N GLN A 249 -4.07 -15.22 10.94
CA GLN A 249 -3.24 -15.24 9.75
C GLN A 249 -1.75 -15.45 10.11
N GLN A 250 -1.10 -16.39 9.42
CA GLN A 250 0.30 -16.77 9.66
C GLN A 250 1.19 -16.64 8.41
N SER A 251 0.64 -16.07 7.33
CA SER A 251 1.36 -15.85 6.08
C SER A 251 0.80 -14.64 5.36
N THR A 252 1.61 -14.01 4.50
CA THR A 252 1.15 -12.91 3.64
C THR A 252 0.15 -13.47 2.63
N LYS A 253 -1.11 -13.02 2.71
CA LYS A 253 -2.12 -13.32 1.69
C LYS A 253 -1.98 -12.38 0.50
N MET A 254 -2.17 -12.93 -0.70
CA MET A 254 -2.24 -12.12 -1.92
C MET A 254 -3.56 -11.36 -1.95
N SER A 255 -3.56 -10.13 -2.48
CA SER A 255 -4.83 -9.41 -2.66
C SER A 255 -5.75 -10.19 -3.59
N SER A 256 -6.96 -10.45 -3.12
CA SER A 256 -8.07 -10.93 -3.93
C SER A 256 -9.11 -9.83 -4.13
N PRO A 257 -10.02 -9.94 -5.11
CA PRO A 257 -11.14 -9.01 -5.26
C PRO A 257 -12.04 -8.89 -4.01
N GLU A 258 -12.08 -9.92 -3.16
CA GLU A 258 -12.84 -9.99 -1.92
C GLU A 258 -12.14 -9.29 -0.73
N SER A 259 -10.82 -9.14 -0.78
CA SER A 259 -10.05 -8.40 0.23
C SER A 259 -10.29 -6.89 0.16
N GLY A 260 -10.11 -6.18 1.28
CA GLY A 260 -9.83 -4.75 1.23
C GLY A 260 -8.49 -4.50 0.54
N ILE A 261 -8.16 -3.25 0.22
CA ILE A 261 -6.83 -2.89 -0.30
C ILE A 261 -6.31 -1.64 0.37
N GLY A 262 -4.99 -1.55 0.51
CA GLY A 262 -4.33 -0.35 1.02
C GLY A 262 -2.94 -0.14 0.47
N LEU A 263 -2.52 1.12 0.45
CA LEU A 263 -1.13 1.52 0.18
C LEU A 263 -0.46 1.81 1.52
N TYR A 264 0.69 1.20 1.75
CA TYR A 264 1.47 1.32 2.98
C TYR A 264 2.87 1.80 2.59
N LEU A 265 3.24 3.02 3.01
CA LEU A 265 4.42 3.71 2.46
C LEU A 265 5.72 2.97 2.81
N LEU A 266 5.90 2.59 4.09
CA LEU A 266 7.10 1.89 4.54
C LEU A 266 7.12 0.45 4.04
N THR A 267 5.99 -0.24 4.10
CA THR A 267 5.84 -1.62 3.61
C THR A 267 6.12 -1.75 2.11
N SER A 268 5.91 -0.69 1.33
CA SER A 268 6.23 -0.64 -0.11
C SER A 268 7.73 -0.80 -0.43
N PHE A 269 8.61 -0.73 0.58
CA PHE A 269 10.06 -0.97 0.44
C PHE A 269 10.48 -2.42 0.74
N ILE A 270 9.56 -3.28 1.18
CA ILE A 270 9.86 -4.68 1.48
C ILE A 270 9.87 -5.48 0.20
N ASN A 271 11.02 -6.07 -0.16
CA ASN A 271 11.17 -6.84 -1.39
C ASN A 271 10.60 -8.27 -1.27
N HIS A 272 10.45 -8.90 -2.42
CA HIS A 272 9.99 -10.27 -2.52
C HIS A 272 11.12 -11.30 -2.30
N ASP A 273 10.82 -12.33 -1.51
CA ASP A 273 11.51 -13.63 -1.60
C ASP A 273 10.46 -14.76 -1.65
N CYS A 274 10.74 -15.84 -2.38
CA CYS A 274 9.87 -17.02 -2.40
C CYS A 274 10.03 -17.91 -1.15
N ASP A 275 11.06 -17.63 -0.34
CA ASP A 275 11.30 -18.19 0.97
C ASP A 275 11.52 -17.05 2.00
N PRO A 276 10.49 -16.19 2.22
CA PRO A 276 10.63 -14.94 2.96
C PRO A 276 11.00 -15.14 4.43
N ASN A 277 11.51 -14.09 5.05
CA ASN A 277 11.81 -14.06 6.49
C ASN A 277 10.75 -13.34 7.32
N ALA A 278 9.77 -12.67 6.70
CA ALA A 278 8.66 -12.00 7.36
C ALA A 278 7.33 -12.23 6.63
N PHE A 279 6.23 -11.91 7.30
CA PHE A 279 4.90 -11.92 6.74
C PHE A 279 4.06 -10.75 7.23
N ILE A 280 3.10 -10.36 6.39
CA ILE A 280 2.12 -9.31 6.67
C ILE A 280 0.84 -9.97 7.18
N HIS A 281 0.23 -9.39 8.21
CA HIS A 281 -1.10 -9.75 8.69
C HIS A 281 -1.85 -8.55 9.25
N PHE A 282 -3.16 -8.71 9.41
CA PHE A 282 -4.10 -7.68 9.85
C PHE A 282 -5.00 -8.25 10.96
N PRO A 283 -4.57 -8.18 12.23
CA PRO A 283 -5.31 -8.88 13.29
C PRO A 283 -6.70 -8.30 13.58
N ASP A 284 -6.80 -6.97 13.56
CA ASP A 284 -7.94 -6.26 14.13
C ASP A 284 -8.62 -5.33 13.11
N ASP A 285 -7.84 -4.64 12.29
CA ASP A 285 -8.31 -3.62 11.34
C ASP A 285 -7.32 -3.47 10.16
N HIS A 286 -7.39 -2.36 9.43
CA HIS A 286 -6.48 -2.05 8.32
C HIS A 286 -5.01 -1.81 8.75
N THR A 287 -4.67 -1.84 10.03
CA THR A 287 -3.29 -1.64 10.49
C THR A 287 -2.47 -2.88 10.18
N MET A 288 -1.47 -2.71 9.32
CA MET A 288 -0.57 -3.77 8.91
C MET A 288 0.37 -4.11 10.05
N HIS A 289 0.47 -5.40 10.38
CA HIS A 289 1.49 -5.93 11.26
C HIS A 289 2.50 -6.75 10.45
N LEU A 290 3.79 -6.43 10.61
CA LEU A 290 4.87 -7.20 10.02
C LEU A 290 5.53 -8.06 11.09
N SER A 291 5.49 -9.38 10.91
CA SER A 291 6.02 -10.36 11.86
C SER A 291 7.08 -11.26 11.21
N PRO A 292 8.10 -11.72 11.95
CA PRO A 292 9.09 -12.65 11.43
C PRO A 292 8.50 -14.06 11.22
N LEU A 293 8.88 -14.71 10.13
CA LEU A 293 8.72 -16.15 9.88
C LEU A 293 9.95 -16.95 10.29
N LYS A 294 11.11 -16.29 10.33
CA LYS A 294 12.43 -16.85 10.66
C LYS A 294 13.19 -15.86 11.53
N PRO A 295 14.23 -16.27 12.26
CA PRO A 295 15.12 -15.32 12.93
C PRO A 295 15.68 -14.29 11.94
N ILE A 296 15.64 -13.01 12.29
CA ILE A 296 16.16 -11.91 11.46
C ILE A 296 17.31 -11.24 12.21
N ASN A 297 18.50 -11.27 11.62
CA ASN A 297 19.69 -10.65 12.20
C ASN A 297 19.78 -9.17 11.81
N PRO A 298 20.39 -8.32 12.64
CA PRO A 298 20.73 -6.96 12.24
C PRO A 298 21.52 -6.94 10.93
N GLY A 299 21.07 -6.14 9.97
CA GLY A 299 21.62 -6.06 8.62
C GLY A 299 20.93 -6.96 7.59
N ASP A 300 20.08 -7.90 8.01
CA ASP A 300 19.31 -8.73 7.07
C ASP A 300 18.25 -7.89 6.35
N GLU A 301 18.07 -8.15 5.05
CA GLU A 301 16.94 -7.61 4.28
C GLU A 301 15.64 -8.27 4.75
N ILE A 302 14.62 -7.48 5.05
CA ILE A 302 13.29 -7.97 5.36
C ILE A 302 12.58 -8.25 4.04
N THR A 303 12.04 -9.46 3.91
CA THR A 303 11.38 -9.93 2.70
C THR A 303 10.05 -10.59 3.02
N ILE A 304 9.09 -10.45 2.09
CA ILE A 304 7.77 -11.09 2.14
C ILE A 304 7.50 -11.84 0.84
N SER A 305 6.48 -12.71 0.82
CA SER A 305 6.03 -13.27 -0.45
C SER A 305 5.02 -12.36 -1.15
N TYR A 306 5.20 -12.12 -2.45
CA TYR A 306 4.24 -11.42 -3.32
C TYR A 306 3.34 -12.39 -4.10
N THR A 307 3.63 -13.69 -4.02
CA THR A 307 2.95 -14.76 -4.77
C THR A 307 2.71 -15.95 -3.85
N ASP A 308 1.94 -16.92 -4.31
CA ASP A 308 1.76 -18.18 -3.62
C ASP A 308 3.06 -19.01 -3.70
N THR A 309 3.71 -19.17 -2.56
CA THR A 309 4.98 -19.90 -2.47
C THR A 309 4.83 -21.42 -2.65
N THR A 310 3.60 -21.94 -2.64
CA THR A 310 3.31 -23.37 -2.84
C THR A 310 3.30 -23.77 -4.33
N LYS A 311 3.17 -22.79 -5.24
CA LYS A 311 3.21 -23.02 -6.68
C LYS A 311 4.63 -23.34 -7.18
N ASP A 312 4.71 -24.01 -8.32
CA ASP A 312 5.99 -24.38 -8.91
C ASP A 312 6.78 -23.17 -9.44
N LEU A 313 8.07 -23.38 -9.76
CA LEU A 313 8.97 -22.34 -10.22
C LEU A 313 8.45 -21.52 -11.41
N VAL A 314 7.82 -22.18 -12.40
CA VAL A 314 7.35 -21.52 -13.63
C VAL A 314 6.20 -20.59 -13.26
N ASP A 315 5.19 -21.09 -12.54
CA ASP A 315 4.04 -20.30 -12.13
C ASP A 315 4.43 -19.09 -11.25
N ARG A 316 5.33 -19.28 -10.29
CA ARG A 316 5.83 -18.18 -9.45
C ARG A 316 6.55 -17.12 -10.28
N ARG A 317 7.46 -17.51 -11.17
CA ARG A 317 8.20 -16.56 -12.02
C ARG A 317 7.30 -15.85 -13.02
N SER A 318 6.34 -16.56 -13.63
CA SER A 318 5.35 -15.96 -14.54
C SER A 318 4.53 -14.89 -13.82
N GLN A 319 3.96 -15.20 -12.65
CA GLN A 319 3.20 -14.22 -11.86
C GLN A 319 4.04 -13.00 -11.44
N LEU A 320 5.28 -13.23 -10.99
CA LEU A 320 6.17 -12.14 -10.59
C LEU A 320 6.56 -11.26 -11.78
N PHE A 321 6.79 -11.86 -12.95
CA PHE A 321 7.11 -11.14 -14.17
C PHE A 321 5.90 -10.37 -14.74
N GLU A 322 4.72 -10.97 -14.72
CA GLU A 322 3.49 -10.33 -15.21
C GLU A 322 3.09 -9.16 -14.33
N ASN A 323 3.05 -9.34 -13.00
CA ASN A 323 2.55 -8.34 -12.06
C ASN A 323 3.61 -7.32 -11.65
N TYR A 324 4.87 -7.74 -11.46
CA TYR A 324 5.94 -6.87 -10.94
C TYR A 324 7.10 -6.68 -11.93
N GLY A 325 7.11 -7.43 -13.03
CA GLY A 325 8.10 -7.28 -14.08
C GLY A 325 9.44 -7.97 -13.83
N PHE A 326 9.65 -8.73 -12.75
CA PHE A 326 10.97 -9.30 -12.46
C PHE A 326 10.95 -10.83 -12.37
N ASN A 327 12.12 -11.44 -12.59
CA ASN A 327 12.33 -12.87 -12.34
C ASN A 327 13.00 -13.02 -10.97
N CYS A 328 12.41 -13.82 -10.09
CA CYS A 328 13.00 -14.05 -8.77
C CYS A 328 14.25 -14.93 -8.88
N GLU A 329 15.32 -14.49 -8.21
CA GLU A 329 16.63 -15.14 -8.11
C GLU A 329 16.97 -15.56 -6.67
N CYS A 330 15.96 -15.68 -5.80
CA CYS A 330 16.16 -16.16 -4.43
C CYS A 330 16.68 -17.61 -4.40
N LYS A 331 17.19 -18.03 -3.23
CA LYS A 331 17.74 -19.37 -3.01
C LYS A 331 16.77 -20.49 -3.41
N LYS A 332 15.48 -20.36 -3.06
CA LYS A 332 14.44 -21.34 -3.45
C LYS A 332 14.31 -21.45 -4.97
N CYS A 333 14.19 -20.32 -5.67
CA CYS A 333 14.08 -20.29 -7.12
C CYS A 333 15.32 -20.82 -7.84
N LEU A 334 16.53 -20.54 -7.31
CA LEU A 334 17.78 -21.06 -7.85
C LEU A 334 17.86 -22.58 -7.68
N ASN A 335 17.49 -23.10 -6.51
CA ASN A 335 17.46 -24.54 -6.25
C ASN A 335 16.46 -25.26 -7.14
N ASP A 336 15.23 -24.74 -7.26
CA ASP A 336 14.20 -25.33 -8.13
C ASP A 336 14.62 -25.35 -9.60
N LEU A 337 15.38 -24.34 -10.04
CA LEU A 337 15.92 -24.26 -11.39
C LEU A 337 16.97 -25.35 -11.65
N LEU A 338 17.85 -25.62 -10.67
CA LEU A 338 18.83 -26.70 -10.75
C LEU A 338 18.14 -28.07 -10.85
N ILE A 339 17.10 -28.30 -10.03
CA ILE A 339 16.31 -29.54 -10.06
C ILE A 339 15.62 -29.72 -11.42
N LYS A 340 15.03 -28.66 -11.99
CA LYS A 340 14.38 -28.73 -13.32
C LYS A 340 15.36 -28.97 -14.47
N ARG A 341 16.63 -28.53 -14.38
CA ARG A 341 17.65 -28.76 -15.42
C ARG A 341 18.22 -30.18 -15.43
N ASN A 342 18.12 -30.89 -14.31
CA ASN A 342 18.61 -32.26 -14.15
C ASN A 342 17.52 -33.31 -14.45
N LYS A 343 16.31 -32.88 -14.82
CA LYS A 343 15.25 -33.71 -15.39
C LYS A 343 15.25 -33.54 -16.89
#